data_AF-A0A2N0ZUZ3-F1
#
_entry.id   AF-A0A2N0ZUZ3-F1
#
_cell.length_a   1.000
_cell.length_b   1.000
_cell.length_c   1.000
_cell.angle_alpha   90.00
_cell.angle_beta   90.00
_cell.angle_gamma   90.00
#
_symmetry.space_group_name_H-M   'P 1'
#
loop_
_entity.id
_entity.type
_entity.pdbx_description
1 polymer ?
#
loop_
_entity_poly.entity_id
_entity_poly.type
_entity_poly.pdbx_seq_one_letter_code
_entity_poly.pdbx_strand_id
1 'polypeptide(L)'
;MFNPNPSSKSVSAKLPKAVIMMIEKNNLVMAIKTLAAEENISMDDAKVRIDAYETALKVKQQQKLNTIANKQGISNHAISFDREQETEDGHEAGKLIKNRVKTTQADQGFKSLQRGVESQLNDLGYKKPLLPHWAKRLLIIAAVMAGLFWLLWRAFG
;
A
#
# COMPACT_ATOMS: atom_id res chain seq x y z
N MET A 1 -1.64 49.13 10.25
CA MET A 1 -0.18 48.93 10.24
C MET A 1 0.07 47.59 10.92
N PHE A 2 0.38 46.55 10.14
CA PHE A 2 0.59 45.17 10.63
C PHE A 2 2.06 45.02 11.03
N ASN A 3 2.34 44.64 12.28
CA ASN A 3 3.68 44.24 12.72
C ASN A 3 3.94 42.78 12.31
N PRO A 4 4.89 42.49 11.42
CA PRO A 4 5.32 41.12 11.19
C PRO A 4 6.24 40.70 12.35
N ASN A 5 5.80 39.73 13.14
CA ASN A 5 6.62 39.09 14.18
C ASN A 5 7.78 38.30 13.52
N PRO A 6 9.05 38.51 13.94
CA PRO A 6 10.20 37.84 13.35
C PRO A 6 10.44 36.46 14.00
N SER A 7 9.54 35.51 13.77
CA SER A 7 9.79 34.10 14.07
C SER A 7 9.52 33.23 12.84
N SER A 8 10.11 33.61 11.72
CA SER A 8 10.26 32.73 10.55
C SER A 8 11.33 31.68 10.83
N LYS A 9 11.05 30.75 11.77
CA LYS A 9 11.65 29.43 11.67
C LYS A 9 11.10 28.85 10.37
N SER A 10 11.98 28.64 9.39
CA SER A 10 11.69 27.86 8.19
C SER A 10 11.38 26.43 8.63
N VAL A 11 10.13 26.21 9.05
CA VAL A 11 9.62 24.89 9.37
C VAL A 11 9.77 24.07 8.09
N SER A 12 10.57 23.02 8.16
CA SER A 12 10.93 22.20 7.02
C SER A 12 9.68 21.88 6.22
N ALA A 13 9.68 22.17 4.92
CA ALA A 13 8.58 21.90 3.99
C ALA A 13 8.22 20.40 3.84
N LYS A 14 8.81 19.54 4.68
CA LYS A 14 8.68 18.09 4.69
C LYS A 14 8.06 17.69 6.02
N LEU A 15 6.85 17.14 5.96
CA LEU A 15 6.15 16.67 7.14
C LEU A 15 6.96 15.59 7.87
N PRO A 16 6.86 15.50 9.21
CA PRO A 16 7.46 14.43 9.98
C PRO A 16 6.99 13.06 9.47
N LYS A 17 7.89 12.07 9.49
CA LYS A 17 7.58 10.69 9.04
C LYS A 17 6.36 10.10 9.77
N ALA A 18 6.19 10.41 11.04
CA ALA A 18 5.04 9.97 11.84
C ALA A 18 3.72 10.50 11.26
N VAL A 19 3.67 11.81 10.96
CA VAL A 19 2.51 12.48 10.36
C VAL A 19 2.23 11.92 8.97
N ILE A 20 3.26 11.68 8.15
CA ILE A 20 3.12 11.04 6.83
C ILE A 20 2.46 9.66 6.94
N MET A 21 2.94 8.81 7.85
CA MET A 21 2.36 7.49 8.07
C MET A 21 0.90 7.55 8.56
N MET A 22 0.54 8.59 9.30
CA MET A 22 -0.85 8.81 9.74
C MET A 22 -1.74 9.20 8.56
N ILE A 23 -1.26 10.07 7.65
CA ILE A 23 -1.99 10.45 6.43
C ILE A 23 -2.19 9.23 5.52
N GLU A 24 -1.15 8.44 5.29
CA GLU A 24 -1.22 7.22 4.47
C GLU A 24 -2.20 6.18 5.05
N LYS A 25 -2.37 6.16 6.38
CA LYS A 25 -3.32 5.28 7.10
C LYS A 25 -4.72 5.89 7.23
N ASN A 26 -5.02 6.97 6.50
CA ASN A 26 -6.30 7.68 6.56
C ASN A 26 -6.66 8.21 7.96
N ASN A 27 -5.65 8.53 8.77
CA ASN A 27 -5.80 9.09 10.11
C ASN A 27 -5.48 10.59 10.12
N LEU A 28 -6.20 11.35 9.30
CA LEU A 28 -5.97 12.77 9.03
C LEU A 28 -6.13 13.64 10.28
N VAL A 29 -7.16 13.41 11.09
CA VAL A 29 -7.43 14.21 12.29
C VAL A 29 -6.28 14.08 13.31
N MET A 30 -5.76 12.87 13.50
CA MET A 30 -4.60 12.66 14.37
C MET A 30 -3.34 13.28 13.76
N ALA A 31 -3.15 13.17 12.44
CA ALA A 31 -2.03 13.80 11.75
C ALA A 31 -2.03 15.33 11.96
N ILE A 32 -3.19 15.99 11.83
CA ILE A 32 -3.35 17.44 12.05
C ILE A 32 -3.03 17.77 13.50
N LYS A 33 -3.62 17.03 14.45
CA LYS A 33 -3.39 17.26 15.89
C LYS A 33 -1.93 17.07 16.28
N THR A 34 -1.28 16.03 15.76
CA THR A 34 0.13 15.73 16.02
C THR A 34 1.03 16.77 15.38
N LEU A 35 0.77 17.18 14.13
CA LEU A 35 1.56 18.22 13.45
C LEU A 35 1.42 19.57 14.16
N ALA A 36 0.22 19.96 14.57
CA ALA A 36 -0.03 21.17 15.33
C ALA A 36 0.71 21.15 16.68
N ALA A 37 0.68 20.02 17.38
CA ALA A 37 1.37 19.86 18.67
C ALA A 37 2.91 19.83 18.54
N GLU A 38 3.45 19.13 17.54
CA GLU A 38 4.89 19.00 17.34
C GLU A 38 5.52 20.29 16.80
N GLU A 39 4.87 20.96 15.84
CA GLU A 39 5.41 22.18 15.21
C GLU A 39 4.95 23.46 15.89
N ASN A 40 4.12 23.38 16.94
CA ASN A 40 3.51 24.52 17.65
C ASN A 40 2.85 25.52 16.69
N ILE A 41 2.15 25.00 15.68
CA ILE A 41 1.40 25.77 14.69
C ILE A 41 -0.10 25.70 14.96
N SER A 42 -0.87 26.64 14.40
CA SER A 42 -2.34 26.60 14.48
C SER A 42 -2.87 25.30 13.85
N MET A 43 -4.00 24.80 14.36
CA MET A 43 -4.70 23.65 13.79
C MET A 43 -5.06 23.90 12.31
N ASP A 44 -5.39 25.14 11.97
CA ASP A 44 -5.73 25.54 10.59
C ASP A 44 -4.49 25.50 9.68
N ASP A 45 -3.33 25.98 10.15
CA ASP A 45 -2.07 25.91 9.39
C ASP A 45 -1.63 24.45 9.19
N ALA A 46 -1.80 23.61 10.22
CA ALA A 46 -1.51 22.19 10.14
C ALA A 46 -2.42 21.49 9.11
N LYS A 47 -3.70 21.85 9.07
CA LYS A 47 -4.66 21.34 8.08
C LYS A 47 -4.22 21.67 6.65
N VAL A 48 -3.90 22.94 6.37
CA VAL A 48 -3.45 23.37 5.03
C VAL A 48 -2.22 22.57 4.58
N ARG A 49 -1.26 22.32 5.48
CA ARG A 49 -0.07 21.52 5.17
C ARG A 49 -0.40 20.06 4.86
N ILE A 50 -1.37 19.48 5.57
CA ILE A 50 -1.79 18.10 5.38
C ILE A 50 -2.60 17.93 4.09
N ASP A 51 -3.51 18.86 3.81
CA ASP A 51 -4.32 18.86 2.59
C ASP A 51 -3.41 19.00 1.35
N ALA A 52 -2.40 19.88 1.41
CA ALA A 52 -1.39 20.02 0.36
C ALA A 52 -0.56 18.73 0.15
N TYR A 53 -0.28 18.01 1.23
CA TYR A 53 0.43 16.73 1.13
C TYR A 53 -0.45 15.61 0.58
N GLU A 54 -1.72 15.56 0.98
CA GLU A 54 -2.68 14.56 0.51
C GLU A 54 -2.91 14.70 -1.01
N THR A 55 -3.11 15.93 -1.49
CA THR A 55 -3.25 16.21 -2.92
C THR A 55 -1.99 15.79 -3.70
N ALA A 56 -0.79 16.10 -3.20
CA ALA A 56 0.45 15.64 -3.81
C ALA A 56 0.58 14.12 -3.82
N LEU A 57 0.15 13.44 -2.74
CA LEU A 57 0.15 11.98 -2.64
C LEU A 57 -0.81 11.36 -3.67
N LYS A 58 -2.03 11.89 -3.79
CA LYS A 58 -3.02 11.48 -4.79
C LYS A 58 -2.52 11.67 -6.22
N VAL A 59 -1.93 12.83 -6.53
CA VAL A 59 -1.32 13.09 -7.85
C VAL A 59 -0.20 12.10 -8.15
N LYS A 60 0.66 11.82 -7.17
CA LYS A 60 1.75 10.85 -7.33
C LYS A 60 1.24 9.42 -7.54
N GLN A 61 0.18 9.03 -6.81
CA GLN A 61 -0.50 7.75 -7.01
C GLN A 61 -1.09 7.68 -8.43
N GLN A 62 -1.79 8.72 -8.86
CA GLN A 62 -2.37 8.79 -10.20
C GLN A 62 -1.29 8.72 -11.31
N GLN A 63 -0.18 9.43 -11.15
CA GLN A 63 0.95 9.36 -12.07
C GLN A 63 1.55 7.94 -12.14
N LYS A 64 1.64 7.25 -11.00
CA LYS A 64 2.09 5.86 -10.96
C LYS A 64 1.11 4.94 -11.70
N LEU A 65 -0.19 5.14 -11.52
CA LEU A 65 -1.20 4.36 -12.25
C LEU A 65 -1.14 4.63 -13.76
N ASN A 66 -1.03 5.90 -14.17
CA ASN A 66 -0.89 6.29 -15.57
C ASN A 66 0.39 5.73 -16.21
N THR A 67 1.52 5.72 -15.50
CA THR A 67 2.77 5.14 -16.02
C THR A 67 2.71 3.62 -16.14
N ILE A 68 2.02 2.93 -15.23
CA ILE A 68 1.78 1.48 -15.35
C ILE A 68 0.83 1.19 -16.52
N ALA A 69 -0.23 1.98 -16.68
CA ALA A 69 -1.20 1.84 -17.76
C ALA A 69 -0.56 2.04 -19.13
N ASN A 70 0.24 3.09 -19.28
CA ASN A 70 1.00 3.35 -20.50
C ASN A 70 1.97 2.18 -20.82
N LYS A 71 2.64 1.62 -19.81
CA LYS A 71 3.49 0.43 -19.97
C LYS A 71 2.71 -0.84 -20.36
N GLN A 72 1.42 -0.92 -20.00
CA GLN A 72 0.56 -2.07 -20.24
C GLN A 72 -0.40 -1.87 -21.44
N GLY A 73 -0.31 -0.74 -22.16
CA GLY A 73 -1.21 -0.41 -23.28
C GLY A 73 -2.65 -0.14 -22.87
N ILE A 74 -2.91 0.11 -21.59
CA ILE A 74 -4.25 0.42 -21.05
C ILE A 74 -4.48 1.91 -21.21
N SER A 75 -5.56 2.29 -21.89
CA SER A 75 -5.89 3.69 -22.16
C SER A 75 -6.11 4.48 -20.85
N ASN A 76 -5.56 5.69 -20.79
CA ASN A 76 -5.66 6.58 -19.62
C ASN A 76 -7.10 6.94 -19.21
N HIS A 77 -8.08 6.70 -20.11
CA HIS A 77 -9.51 6.92 -19.87
C HIS A 77 -10.13 5.88 -18.91
N ALA A 78 -9.50 4.71 -18.71
CA ALA A 78 -10.00 3.68 -17.79
C ALA A 78 -9.56 3.90 -16.32
N ILE A 79 -8.70 4.88 -16.05
CA ILE A 79 -8.04 5.12 -14.75
C ILE A 79 -8.36 6.53 -14.21
N SER A 80 -9.39 7.19 -14.71
CA SER A 80 -9.90 8.40 -14.05
C SER A 80 -10.59 7.99 -12.75
N PHE A 81 -9.97 8.28 -11.61
CA PHE A 81 -10.54 8.08 -10.27
C PHE A 81 -11.60 9.13 -9.90
N ASP A 82 -11.91 10.06 -10.83
CA ASP A 82 -12.89 11.14 -10.70
C ASP A 82 -13.72 11.26 -12.00
N ARG A 83 -14.67 10.35 -12.19
CA ARG A 83 -15.80 10.62 -13.08
C ARG A 83 -17.10 10.17 -12.42
N GLU A 84 -17.39 10.77 -11.29
CA GLU A 84 -18.77 11.13 -10.99
C GLU A 84 -19.08 12.35 -11.86
N GLN A 85 -19.60 12.07 -13.05
CA GLN A 85 -20.15 13.10 -13.91
C GLN A 85 -21.55 13.41 -13.39
N GLU A 86 -21.63 14.19 -12.31
CA GLU A 86 -22.81 14.97 -11.99
C GLU A 86 -22.90 16.09 -13.03
N THR A 87 -23.38 15.74 -14.21
CA THR A 87 -24.02 16.70 -15.10
C THR A 87 -25.50 16.43 -15.06
N GLU A 88 -26.23 17.52 -14.82
CA GLU A 88 -27.63 17.75 -15.15
C GLU A 88 -28.64 17.46 -14.04
N ASP A 89 -28.94 18.55 -13.32
CA ASP A 89 -30.29 19.02 -13.06
C ASP A 89 -31.37 18.36 -13.95
N GLY A 90 -32.36 17.77 -13.29
CA GLY A 90 -33.69 17.59 -13.86
C GLY A 90 -33.96 16.27 -14.60
N HIS A 91 -34.82 15.47 -13.98
CA HIS A 91 -35.82 14.55 -14.54
C HIS A 91 -35.70 13.06 -14.15
N GLU A 92 -36.90 12.52 -13.94
CA GLU A 92 -37.25 11.34 -13.19
C GLU A 92 -36.91 9.99 -13.84
N ALA A 93 -36.93 8.97 -12.97
CA ALA A 93 -37.43 7.62 -13.23
C ALA A 93 -36.82 6.83 -14.40
N GLY A 94 -35.91 5.92 -14.06
CA GLY A 94 -35.44 4.91 -15.00
C GLY A 94 -34.67 3.76 -14.36
N LYS A 95 -35.39 2.84 -13.74
CA LYS A 95 -35.06 1.41 -13.52
C LYS A 95 -33.73 0.94 -14.14
N LEU A 96 -32.67 0.72 -13.34
CA LEU A 96 -31.47 0.01 -13.82
C LEU A 96 -30.91 -1.03 -12.83
N ILE A 97 -31.36 -2.27 -13.06
CA ILE A 97 -30.56 -3.52 -13.11
C ILE A 97 -29.80 -3.91 -11.83
N LYS A 98 -30.52 -4.52 -10.87
CA LYS A 98 -29.98 -5.59 -10.02
C LYS A 98 -29.71 -6.82 -10.91
N ASN A 99 -28.52 -6.93 -11.49
CA ASN A 99 -27.95 -8.19 -11.97
C ASN A 99 -26.53 -7.94 -12.52
N ARG A 100 -25.51 -8.30 -11.73
CA ARG A 100 -24.36 -9.13 -12.20
C ARG A 100 -23.39 -9.37 -11.04
N VAL A 101 -23.74 -10.25 -10.12
CA VAL A 101 -22.71 -11.04 -9.43
C VAL A 101 -22.11 -11.96 -10.50
N LYS A 102 -21.02 -11.53 -11.14
CA LYS A 102 -20.21 -12.41 -11.98
C LYS A 102 -19.12 -13.01 -11.12
N THR A 103 -19.35 -14.26 -10.76
CA THR A 103 -18.36 -15.14 -10.17
C THR A 103 -17.26 -15.42 -11.22
N THR A 104 -16.02 -15.55 -10.74
CA THR A 104 -14.91 -16.28 -11.38
C THR A 104 -14.26 -15.71 -12.65
N GLN A 105 -13.27 -14.84 -12.46
CA GLN A 105 -12.03 -14.82 -13.28
C GLN A 105 -10.80 -14.49 -12.41
N ALA A 106 -10.78 -14.96 -11.16
CA ALA A 106 -9.64 -14.71 -10.26
C ALA A 106 -8.37 -15.45 -10.74
N ASP A 107 -8.48 -16.64 -11.32
CA ASP A 107 -7.31 -17.45 -11.70
C ASP A 107 -6.41 -16.84 -12.77
N GLN A 108 -6.96 -16.11 -13.75
CA GLN A 108 -6.14 -15.59 -14.86
C GLN A 108 -5.34 -14.36 -14.46
N GLY A 109 -5.92 -13.48 -13.62
CA GLY A 109 -5.24 -12.30 -13.08
C GLY A 109 -4.15 -12.67 -12.08
N PHE A 110 -4.41 -13.63 -11.17
CA PHE A 110 -3.38 -14.07 -10.23
C PHE A 110 -2.26 -14.85 -10.94
N LYS A 111 -2.55 -15.71 -11.93
CA LYS A 111 -1.51 -16.44 -12.69
C LYS A 111 -0.64 -15.54 -13.55
N SER A 112 -1.18 -14.47 -14.12
CA SER A 112 -0.37 -13.51 -14.91
C SER A 112 0.57 -12.71 -14.00
N LEU A 113 0.10 -12.30 -12.82
CA LEU A 113 0.94 -11.68 -11.80
C LEU A 113 2.01 -12.63 -11.28
N GLN A 114 1.66 -13.90 -11.04
CA GLN A 114 2.60 -14.93 -10.59
C GLN A 114 3.71 -15.20 -11.62
N ARG A 115 3.38 -15.27 -12.91
CA ARG A 115 4.36 -15.46 -14.00
C ARG A 115 5.30 -14.26 -14.16
N GLY A 116 4.79 -13.03 -14.05
CA GLY A 116 5.64 -11.83 -14.11
C GLY A 116 6.60 -11.71 -12.93
N VAL A 117 6.13 -12.09 -11.73
CA VAL A 117 6.99 -12.16 -10.53
C VAL A 117 8.05 -13.24 -10.70
N GLU A 118 7.66 -14.43 -11.18
CA GLU A 118 8.60 -15.54 -11.40
C GLU A 118 9.67 -15.21 -12.45
N SER A 119 9.32 -14.49 -13.53
CA SER A 119 10.31 -14.07 -14.54
C SER A 119 11.29 -13.03 -13.98
N GLN A 120 10.81 -12.07 -13.18
CA GLN A 120 11.70 -11.08 -12.55
C GLN A 120 12.61 -11.71 -11.50
N LEU A 121 12.15 -12.72 -10.77
CA LEU A 121 13.01 -13.48 -9.85
C LEU A 121 14.13 -14.25 -10.57
N ASN A 122 13.84 -14.74 -11.78
CA ASN A 122 14.80 -15.49 -12.59
C ASN A 122 15.85 -14.55 -13.23
N ASP A 123 15.43 -13.36 -13.66
CA ASP A 123 16.28 -12.34 -14.28
C ASP A 123 17.22 -11.65 -13.25
N LEU A 124 16.80 -11.59 -11.99
CA LEU A 124 17.62 -11.11 -10.86
C LEU A 124 18.65 -12.14 -10.35
N GLY A 125 18.81 -13.28 -11.03
CA GLY A 125 19.84 -14.27 -10.69
C GLY A 125 19.65 -14.90 -9.31
N TYR A 126 18.42 -14.95 -8.78
CA TYR A 126 18.14 -15.56 -7.50
C TYR A 126 18.24 -17.08 -7.62
N LYS A 127 19.46 -17.62 -7.42
CA LYS A 127 19.65 -19.07 -7.21
C LYS A 127 18.79 -19.47 -6.02
N LYS A 128 17.68 -20.17 -6.30
CA LYS A 128 16.83 -20.80 -5.29
C LYS A 128 17.77 -21.48 -4.29
N PRO A 129 17.74 -21.12 -2.99
CA PRO A 129 18.50 -21.88 -2.01
C PRO A 129 17.97 -23.31 -2.09
N LEU A 130 18.81 -24.22 -2.60
CA LEU A 130 18.42 -25.61 -2.89
C LEU A 130 17.77 -26.32 -1.69
N LEU A 131 18.01 -25.78 -0.49
CA LEU A 131 17.33 -26.16 0.73
C LEU A 131 16.65 -24.91 1.33
N PRO A 132 15.30 -24.84 1.31
CA PRO A 132 14.55 -23.83 2.03
C PRO A 132 15.00 -23.78 3.48
N HIS A 133 15.06 -22.60 4.09
CA HIS A 133 15.44 -22.47 5.51
C HIS A 133 14.54 -23.29 6.45
N TRP A 134 13.30 -23.57 6.03
CA TRP A 134 12.39 -24.47 6.74
C TRP A 134 12.83 -25.95 6.70
N ALA A 135 13.43 -26.41 5.60
CA ALA A 135 13.93 -27.78 5.47
C ALA A 135 15.12 -28.06 6.41
N LYS A 136 15.99 -27.06 6.64
CA LYS A 136 17.07 -27.16 7.64
C LYS A 136 16.51 -27.44 9.04
N ARG A 137 15.39 -26.80 9.39
CA ARG A 137 14.72 -27.02 10.69
C ARG A 137 14.10 -28.41 10.76
N LEU A 138 13.49 -28.89 9.69
CA LEU A 138 12.95 -30.26 9.62
C LEU A 138 14.03 -31.33 9.80
N LEU A 139 15.22 -31.15 9.22
CA LEU A 139 16.32 -32.11 9.41
C LEU A 139 16.78 -32.18 10.86
N ILE A 140 16.87 -31.05 11.56
CA ILE A 140 17.22 -31.01 12.99
C ILE A 140 16.17 -31.76 13.81
N ILE A 141 14.88 -31.51 13.54
CA ILE A 141 13.77 -32.19 14.23
C ILE A 141 13.81 -33.70 13.97
N ALA A 142 14.02 -34.11 12.71
CA ALA A 142 14.12 -35.52 12.34
C ALA A 142 15.30 -36.22 13.03
N ALA A 143 16.45 -35.57 13.15
CA ALA A 143 17.61 -36.09 13.85
C ALA A 143 17.35 -36.29 15.35
N VAL A 144 16.67 -35.33 16.00
CA VAL A 144 16.27 -35.45 17.41
C VAL A 144 15.27 -36.60 17.60
N MET A 145 14.26 -36.71 16.73
CA MET A 145 13.26 -37.78 16.78
C MET A 145 13.92 -39.16 16.60
N ALA A 146 14.84 -39.30 15.65
CA ALA A 146 15.58 -40.55 15.43
C ALA A 146 16.48 -40.90 16.63
N GLY A 147 17.14 -39.93 17.25
CA GLY A 147 17.97 -40.15 18.43
C GLY A 147 17.16 -40.59 19.65
N LEU A 148 16.02 -39.94 19.90
CA LEU A 148 15.09 -40.35 20.97
C LEU A 148 14.51 -41.73 20.70
N PHE A 149 14.11 -42.01 19.45
CA PHE A 149 13.61 -43.31 19.05
C PHE A 149 14.66 -44.41 19.24
N TRP A 150 15.92 -44.13 18.89
CA TRP A 150 17.01 -45.09 19.07
C TRP A 150 17.28 -45.37 20.56
N LEU A 151 17.28 -44.34 21.42
CA LEU A 151 17.42 -44.51 22.86
C LEU A 151 16.27 -45.33 23.46
N LEU A 152 15.03 -45.05 23.05
CA LEU A 152 13.85 -45.80 23.50
C LEU A 152 13.92 -47.26 23.04
N TRP A 153 14.31 -47.52 21.79
CA TRP A 153 14.53 -48.88 21.29
C TRP A 153 15.62 -49.60 22.09
N ARG A 154 16.72 -48.93 22.41
CA ARG A 154 17.83 -49.51 23.17
C ARG A 154 17.48 -49.79 24.65
N ALA A 155 16.57 -49.00 25.21
CA ALA A 155 16.17 -49.13 26.62
C ALA A 155 15.03 -50.14 26.82
N PHE A 156 14.12 -50.28 25.85
CA PHE A 156 12.95 -51.17 25.93
C PHE A 156 13.05 -52.42 25.06
N GLY A 157 14.11 -52.57 24.24
CA GLY A 157 14.42 -53.77 23.46
C GLY A 157 15.69 -54.46 23.96
#